data_AF-A0A8T3L0D1-F1
#
_entry.id   AF-A0A8T3L0D1-F1
#
_cell.length_a   1.000
_cell.length_b   1.000
_cell.length_c   1.000
_cell.angle_alpha   90.00
_cell.angle_beta   90.00
_cell.angle_gamma   90.00
#
_symmetry.space_group_name_H-M   'P 1'
#
loop_
_entity.id
_entity.type
_entity.pdbx_description
1 polymer ?
#
loop_
_entity_poly.entity_id
_entity_poly.type
_entity_poly.pdbx_seq_one_letter_code
_entity_poly.pdbx_strand_id
1 'polypeptide(L)'
;MEFDFSPANLHYLIQTRELARQDLALAATLTEIPDEMAALLCKLSSRELTQIARIRRPLLIPHREDWWWSRLFRALSEGGTAEVESILEQGAVIPLYSGSDQ
;
A
#
# COMPACT_ATOMS: atom_id res chain seq x y z
N MET A 1 -7.49 -24.68 -4.86
CA MET A 1 -6.62 -24.00 -3.88
C MET A 1 -7.36 -22.74 -3.45
N GLU A 2 -7.84 -22.68 -2.21
CA GLU A 2 -8.42 -21.44 -1.67
C GLU A 2 -7.22 -20.58 -1.25
N PHE A 3 -7.05 -19.42 -1.88
CA PHE A 3 -5.99 -18.48 -1.51
C PHE A 3 -6.43 -17.73 -0.26
N ASP A 4 -5.60 -17.77 0.80
CA ASP A 4 -5.86 -17.05 2.04
C ASP A 4 -5.02 -15.78 2.10
N PHE A 5 -5.67 -14.63 1.91
CA PHE A 5 -5.05 -13.31 2.03
C PHE A 5 -5.11 -12.75 3.45
N SER A 6 -5.71 -13.46 4.41
CA SER A 6 -5.90 -12.93 5.76
C SER A 6 -4.59 -12.52 6.47
N PRO A 7 -3.45 -13.22 6.31
CA PRO A 7 -2.19 -12.76 6.91
C PRO A 7 -1.70 -11.44 6.30
N ALA A 8 -1.79 -11.30 4.97
CA ALA A 8 -1.40 -10.09 4.25
C ALA A 8 -2.31 -8.91 4.61
N ASN A 9 -3.62 -9.14 4.66
CA ASN A 9 -4.61 -8.16 5.06
C ASN A 9 -4.38 -7.68 6.50
N LEU A 10 -4.12 -8.60 7.43
CA LEU A 10 -3.85 -8.24 8.83
C LEU A 10 -2.58 -7.40 8.96
N HIS A 11 -1.50 -7.80 8.27
CA HIS A 11 -0.25 -7.05 8.32
C HIS A 11 -0.41 -5.64 7.75
N TYR A 12 -1.09 -5.50 6.60
CA TYR A 12 -1.43 -4.22 6.01
C TYR A 12 -2.22 -3.34 7.00
N LEU A 13 -3.32 -3.86 7.57
CA LEU A 13 -4.16 -3.12 8.50
C LEU A 13 -3.40 -2.66 9.76
N ILE A 14 -2.51 -3.51 10.30
CA ILE A 14 -1.68 -3.14 11.45
C ILE A 14 -0.74 -2.00 11.09
N GLN A 15 -0.03 -2.10 9.97
CA GLN A 15 0.92 -1.07 9.54
C GLN A 15 0.21 0.27 9.30
N THR A 16 -0.90 0.26 8.55
CA THR A 16 -1.70 1.46 8.32
C THR A 16 -2.21 2.07 9.62
N ARG A 17 -2.64 1.25 10.59
CA ARG A 17 -3.08 1.72 11.91
C ARG A 17 -1.96 2.38 12.69
N GLU A 18 -0.81 1.73 12.80
CA GLU A 18 0.32 2.27 13.57
C GLU A 18 0.90 3.52 12.92
N LEU A 19 0.87 3.62 11.59
CA LEU A 19 1.19 4.84 10.87
C LEU A 19 0.17 5.95 11.17
N ALA A 20 -1.12 5.65 11.08
CA ALA A 20 -2.19 6.61 11.36
C ALA A 20 -2.19 7.12 12.81
N ARG A 21 -1.66 6.36 13.76
CA ARG A 21 -1.45 6.80 15.15
C ARG A 21 -0.30 7.78 15.32
N GLN A 22 0.68 7.73 14.43
CA GLN A 22 1.83 8.64 14.42
C GLN A 22 1.52 9.90 13.61
N ASP A 23 0.96 9.72 12.42
CA ASP A 23 0.59 10.79 11.50
C ASP A 23 -0.57 10.33 10.60
N LEU A 24 -1.74 10.93 10.82
CA LEU A 24 -2.96 10.62 10.07
C LEU A 24 -2.85 11.00 8.59
N ALA A 25 -2.30 12.18 8.29
CA ALA A 25 -2.22 12.69 6.93
C ALA A 25 -1.21 11.88 6.11
N LEU A 26 -0.09 11.50 6.73
CA LEU A 26 0.88 10.60 6.12
C LEU A 26 0.26 9.22 5.89
N ALA A 27 -0.49 8.66 6.84
CA ALA A 27 -1.15 7.37 6.66
C ALA A 27 -2.13 7.38 5.48
N ALA A 28 -2.98 8.40 5.39
CA ALA A 28 -3.91 8.57 4.28
C ALA A 28 -3.17 8.67 2.94
N THR A 29 -2.11 9.50 2.88
CA THR A 29 -1.31 9.70 1.66
C THR A 29 -0.57 8.42 1.23
N LEU A 30 0.11 7.73 2.15
CA LEU A 30 0.92 6.55 1.82
C LEU A 30 0.06 5.32 1.45
N THR A 31 -1.16 5.25 1.97
CA THR A 31 -2.04 4.08 1.79
C THR A 31 -3.21 4.35 0.86
N GLU A 32 -3.30 5.57 0.33
CA GLU A 32 -4.35 6.03 -0.59
C GLU A 32 -5.76 5.81 -0.09
N ILE A 33 -5.94 5.89 1.24
CA ILE A 33 -7.25 5.85 1.87
C ILE A 33 -7.69 7.27 2.25
N PRO A 34 -8.99 7.57 2.28
CA PRO A 34 -9.47 8.85 2.79
C PRO A 34 -9.06 9.10 4.24
N ASP A 35 -8.79 10.36 4.60
CA ASP A 35 -8.45 10.77 5.97
C ASP A 35 -9.45 10.25 7.02
N GLU A 36 -10.74 10.27 6.68
CA GLU A 36 -11.80 9.73 7.54
C GLU A 36 -11.60 8.24 7.83
N MET A 37 -11.17 7.47 6.83
CA MET A 37 -10.88 6.05 6.98
C MET A 37 -9.63 5.84 7.83
N ALA A 38 -8.57 6.61 7.62
CA ALA A 38 -7.36 6.56 8.46
C ALA A 38 -7.71 6.88 9.93
N ALA A 39 -8.56 7.88 10.17
CA ALA A 39 -9.02 8.29 11.49
C ALA A 39 -9.93 7.25 12.18
N LEU A 40 -10.69 6.45 11.42
CA LEU A 40 -11.43 5.31 11.96
C LEU A 40 -10.49 4.15 12.26
N LEU A 41 -9.57 3.86 11.33
CA LEU A 41 -8.67 2.71 11.41
C LEU A 41 -7.70 2.85 12.59
N CYS A 42 -7.23 4.06 12.91
CA CYS A 42 -6.33 4.33 14.06
C CYS A 42 -6.94 3.93 15.42
N LYS A 43 -8.28 3.91 15.52
CA LYS A 43 -9.05 3.60 16.74
C LYS A 43 -9.34 2.11 16.93
N LEU A 44 -9.15 1.29 15.88
CA LEU A 44 -9.50 -0.13 15.94
C LEU A 44 -8.53 -0.93 16.81
N SER A 45 -9.09 -1.82 17.62
CA SER A 45 -8.35 -2.81 18.40
C SER A 45 -7.76 -3.90 17.49
N SER A 46 -6.74 -4.61 17.96
CA SER A 46 -6.16 -5.73 17.22
C SER A 46 -7.17 -6.85 16.94
N ARG A 47 -8.16 -7.03 17.83
CA ARG A 47 -9.25 -8.01 17.61
C ARG A 47 -10.14 -7.63 16.42
N GLU A 48 -10.49 -6.35 16.30
CA GLU A 48 -11.30 -5.85 15.18
C GLU A 48 -10.53 -5.94 13.86
N LEU A 49 -9.23 -5.64 13.87
CA LEU A 49 -8.39 -5.83 12.68
C LEU A 49 -8.36 -7.29 12.22
N THR A 50 -8.23 -8.25 13.13
CA THR A 50 -8.30 -9.68 12.80
C THR A 50 -9.65 -10.07 12.20
N GLN A 51 -10.75 -9.43 12.58
CA GLN A 51 -12.06 -9.68 11.97
C GLN A 51 -12.12 -9.17 10.53
N ILE A 52 -11.63 -7.95 10.28
CA ILE A 52 -11.58 -7.34 8.94
C ILE A 52 -10.64 -8.15 8.02
N ALA A 53 -9.52 -8.65 8.56
CA ALA A 53 -8.54 -9.42 7.79
C ALA A 53 -9.14 -10.69 7.14
N ARG A 54 -10.27 -11.21 7.64
CA ARG A 54 -10.98 -12.37 7.08
C ARG A 54 -11.65 -12.09 5.73
N ILE A 55 -11.64 -10.85 5.25
CA ILE A 55 -12.06 -10.54 3.88
C ILE A 55 -11.21 -11.37 2.91
N ARG A 56 -11.87 -12.15 2.05
CA ARG A 56 -11.21 -13.10 1.15
C ARG A 56 -10.36 -12.44 0.06
N ARG A 57 -10.60 -11.17 -0.24
CA ARG A 57 -9.84 -10.44 -1.26
C ARG A 57 -8.65 -9.73 -0.59
N PRO A 58 -7.55 -9.53 -1.31
CA PRO A 58 -6.48 -8.64 -0.85
C PRO A 58 -7.06 -7.24 -0.64
N LEU A 59 -6.75 -6.63 0.50
CA LEU A 59 -7.07 -5.22 0.77
C LEU A 59 -6.03 -4.26 0.16
N LEU A 60 -4.83 -4.77 -0.12
CA LEU A 60 -3.78 -4.05 -0.81
C LEU A 60 -3.92 -4.25 -2.32
N ILE A 61 -3.94 -3.14 -3.07
CA ILE A 61 -3.97 -3.13 -4.53
C ILE A 61 -2.62 -2.62 -5.04
N PRO A 62 -2.05 -3.21 -6.10
CA PRO A 62 -0.86 -2.64 -6.74
C PRO A 62 -1.13 -1.20 -7.19
N HIS A 63 -0.35 -0.25 -6.66
CA HIS A 63 -0.52 1.18 -6.92
C HIS A 63 -0.06 1.61 -8.33
N ARG A 64 0.82 0.84 -8.98
CA ARG A 64 1.44 1.22 -10.26
C ARG A 64 0.73 0.59 -11.46
N GLU A 65 0.70 1.34 -12.55
CA GLU A 65 0.19 0.90 -13.86
C GLU A 65 0.96 -0.30 -14.42
N ASP A 66 0.29 -1.08 -15.27
CA ASP A 66 0.82 -2.32 -15.85
C ASP A 66 2.17 -2.16 -16.57
N TRP A 67 2.42 -0.99 -17.19
CA TRP A 67 3.69 -0.74 -17.88
C TRP A 67 4.87 -0.66 -16.92
N TRP A 68 4.67 -0.16 -15.70
CA TRP A 68 5.72 -0.05 -14.69
C TRP A 68 6.15 -1.45 -14.24
N TRP A 69 5.18 -2.32 -13.96
CA TRP A 69 5.42 -3.72 -13.60
C TRP A 69 6.10 -4.48 -14.73
N SER A 70 5.62 -4.31 -15.97
CA SER A 70 6.20 -4.94 -17.15
C SER A 70 7.66 -4.54 -17.34
N ARG A 71 7.98 -3.26 -17.15
CA ARG A 71 9.35 -2.73 -17.23
C ARG A 71 10.24 -3.33 -16.14
N LEU A 72 9.75 -3.40 -14.89
CA LEU A 72 10.49 -3.99 -13.77
C LEU A 72 10.78 -5.47 -14.02
N PHE A 73 9.78 -6.25 -14.43
CA PHE A 73 9.95 -7.70 -14.66
C PHE A 73 10.91 -7.96 -15.81
N ARG A 74 10.89 -7.15 -16.86
CA ARG A 74 11.87 -7.25 -17.95
C ARG A 74 13.28 -6.99 -17.45
N ALA A 75 13.49 -5.88 -16.73
CA ALA A 75 14.80 -5.51 -16.20
C ALA A 75 15.38 -6.59 -15.26
N LEU A 76 14.54 -7.19 -14.41
CA LEU A 76 14.91 -8.31 -13.54
C LEU A 76 15.31 -9.55 -14.34
N SER A 77 14.57 -9.88 -15.42
CA SER A 77 14.87 -11.04 -16.25
C SER A 77 16.15 -10.89 -17.10
N GLU A 78 16.49 -9.66 -17.49
CA GLU A 78 17.65 -9.34 -18.32
C GLU A 78 18.93 -9.09 -17.50
N GLY A 79 18.84 -9.11 -16.16
CA GLY A 79 19.97 -8.90 -15.26
C GLY A 79 20.48 -7.45 -15.20
N GLY A 80 19.67 -6.48 -15.63
CA GLY A 80 20.05 -5.07 -15.70
C GLY A 80 19.95 -4.36 -14.36
N THR A 81 20.96 -4.51 -13.50
CA THR A 81 20.97 -3.90 -12.14
C THR A 81 20.70 -2.39 -12.14
N ALA A 82 21.30 -1.64 -13.07
CA ALA A 82 21.09 -0.19 -13.15
C ALA A 82 19.65 0.23 -13.49
N GLU A 83 18.98 -0.55 -14.35
CA GLU A 83 17.58 -0.30 -14.72
C GLU A 83 16.63 -0.66 -13.58
N VAL A 84 16.91 -1.76 -12.86
CA VAL A 84 16.15 -2.13 -11.66
C VAL A 84 16.22 -1.02 -10.61
N GLU A 85 17.42 -0.51 -10.29
CA GLU A 85 17.58 0.59 -9.34
C GLU A 85 16.82 1.85 -9.80
N SER A 86 16.95 2.23 -11.09
CA SER A 86 16.23 3.38 -11.64
C SER A 86 14.70 3.26 -11.51
N ILE A 87 14.15 2.06 -11.74
CA ILE A 87 12.71 1.80 -11.60
C ILE A 87 12.27 1.86 -10.13
N LEU A 88 13.07 1.31 -9.21
CA LEU A 88 12.77 1.32 -7.77
C LEU A 88 12.81 2.74 -7.20
N GLU A 89 13.78 3.57 -7.60
CA GLU A 89 13.86 4.99 -7.23
C GLU A 89 12.60 5.75 -7.67
N GLN A 90 12.14 5.52 -8.90
CA GLN A 90 10.88 6.09 -9.41
C GLN A 90 9.66 5.56 -8.64
N GLY A 91 9.70 4.31 -8.20
CA GLY A 91 8.67 3.68 -7.38
C GLY A 91 8.56 4.26 -5.96
N ALA A 92 9.67 4.71 -5.39
CA ALA A 92 9.74 5.32 -4.05
C ALA A 92 9.20 6.75 -4.00
N VAL A 93 9.10 7.44 -5.14
CA VAL A 93 8.47 8.75 -5.23
C VAL A 93 6.95 8.57 -5.20
N ILE A 94 6.39 8.81 -4.03
CA ILE A 94 4.96 9.05 -3.87
C ILE A 94 4.73 10.45 -4.41
N PRO A 95 3.92 10.65 -5.47
CA PRO A 95 3.50 11.98 -5.81
C PRO A 95 2.71 12.49 -4.61
N LEU A 96 3.33 13.33 -3.79
CA LEU A 96 2.60 14.16 -2.84
C LEU A 96 1.51 14.82 -3.66
N TYR A 97 0.25 14.49 -3.35
CA TYR A 97 -0.92 15.08 -3.98
C TYR A 97 -0.67 16.59 -4.05
N SER A 98 -0.36 17.08 -5.25
CA SER A 98 -0.34 18.50 -5.52
C SER A 98 -1.83 18.85 -5.55
N GLY A 99 -2.31 19.45 -4.47
CA GLY A 99 -3.67 19.96 -4.38
C GLY A 99 -3.99 20.68 -5.68
N SER A 100 -4.89 20.09 -6.46
CA SER A 100 -5.44 20.76 -7.62
C SER A 100 -6.46 21.73 -7.04
N ASP A 101 -6.12 23.00 -7.04
CA ASP A 101 -7.12 24.06 -7.03
C ASP A 101 -8.16 23.74 -8.12
N GLN A 102 -9.39 23.44 -7.72
CA GLN A 102 -10.62 23.65 -8.49
C GLN A 102 -11.73 24.10 -7.55
#